data_AF-A0A3M7SKC8-F1
#
_entry.id   AF-A0A3M7SKC8-F1
#
_cell.length_a   1.000
_cell.length_b   1.000
_cell.length_c   1.000
_cell.angle_alpha   90.00
_cell.angle_beta   90.00
_cell.angle_gamma   90.00
#
_symmetry.space_group_name_H-M   'P 1'
#
loop_
_entity.id
_entity.type
_entity.pdbx_description
1 polymer ?
#
loop_
_entity_poly.entity_id
_entity_poly.type
_entity_poly.pdbx_seq_one_letter_code
_entity_poly.pdbx_strand_id
1 'polypeptide(L)'
;MSHQQQPQPPPPPHHSMKIAVNMAEKDIIKLILEFLANRELNIAMLDLERETGIINHQYSDDELFLRQLILDGQWDDAIEFVQPLKQIELFDHKQFYFTVLKYQYLELLCLKLEAGQHDNQLSVEQLVAYLNDLKQYAPTDDDYKKL
;
A
#
# COMPACT_ATOMS: atom_id res chain seq x y z
N MET A 1 -22.97 -76.42 20.76
CA MET A 1 -22.35 -75.86 21.98
C MET A 1 -21.65 -74.59 21.59
N SER A 2 -22.11 -73.47 22.15
CA SER A 2 -21.74 -72.11 21.77
C SER A 2 -20.27 -71.82 22.09
N HIS A 3 -19.48 -71.48 21.08
CA HIS A 3 -18.12 -70.99 21.29
C HIS A 3 -18.19 -69.63 22.00
N GLN A 4 -17.73 -69.61 23.25
CA GLN A 4 -17.62 -68.43 24.09
C GLN A 4 -16.54 -67.52 23.49
N GLN A 5 -16.99 -66.40 22.91
CA GLN A 5 -16.09 -65.41 22.33
C GLN A 5 -15.43 -64.64 23.48
N GLN A 6 -14.12 -64.81 23.65
CA GLN A 6 -13.35 -64.05 24.62
C GLN A 6 -13.46 -62.54 24.30
N PRO A 7 -13.63 -61.67 25.30
CA PRO A 7 -13.67 -60.23 25.08
C PRO A 7 -12.31 -59.77 24.53
N GLN A 8 -12.31 -59.14 23.36
CA GLN A 8 -11.09 -58.54 22.82
C GLN A 8 -10.60 -57.40 23.72
N PRO A 9 -9.27 -57.24 23.89
CA PRO A 9 -8.72 -56.13 24.65
C PRO A 9 -9.11 -54.80 24.00
N PRO A 10 -9.33 -53.72 24.79
CA PRO A 10 -9.65 -52.41 24.25
C PRO A 10 -8.52 -51.95 23.30
N PRO A 11 -8.86 -51.31 22.17
CA PRO A 11 -7.85 -50.80 21.24
C PRO A 11 -6.89 -49.84 21.95
N PRO A 12 -5.59 -49.87 21.58
CA PRO A 12 -4.60 -49.00 22.21
C PRO A 12 -4.97 -47.53 22.03
N PRO A 13 -4.72 -46.66 23.03
CA PRO A 13 -5.07 -45.25 22.94
C PRO A 13 -4.30 -44.61 21.77
N HIS A 14 -5.05 -44.12 20.78
CA HIS A 14 -4.51 -43.29 19.71
C HIS A 14 -3.96 -42.01 20.34
N HIS A 15 -2.64 -41.93 20.49
CA HIS A 15 -1.97 -40.69 20.85
C HIS A 15 -2.05 -39.75 19.66
N SER A 16 -3.14 -38.98 19.57
CA SER A 16 -3.23 -37.83 18.68
C SER A 16 -2.23 -36.80 19.17
N MET A 17 -1.05 -36.76 18.55
CA MET A 17 -0.04 -35.75 18.81
C MET A 17 -0.63 -34.38 18.43
N LYS A 18 -0.96 -33.57 19.44
CA LYS A 18 -1.37 -32.18 19.26
C LYS A 18 -0.11 -31.33 19.28
N ILE A 19 0.23 -30.70 18.15
CA ILE A 19 1.26 -29.67 18.09
C ILE A 19 0.57 -28.35 18.40
N ALA A 20 1.01 -27.68 19.46
CA ALA A 20 0.59 -26.31 19.77
C ALA A 20 1.63 -25.34 19.20
N VAL A 21 1.18 -24.46 18.30
CA VAL A 21 1.99 -23.36 17.77
C VAL A 21 1.63 -22.11 18.55
N ASN A 22 2.62 -21.46 19.15
CA ASN A 22 2.44 -20.16 19.81
C ASN A 22 2.94 -19.07 18.84
N MET A 23 2.09 -18.08 18.54
CA MET A 23 2.44 -16.96 17.66
C MET A 23 2.17 -15.65 18.40
N ALA A 24 3.07 -14.68 18.27
CA ALA A 24 2.79 -13.34 18.77
C ALA A 24 1.74 -12.67 17.88
N GLU A 25 0.90 -11.82 18.48
CA GLU A 25 -0.11 -11.06 17.76
C GLU A 25 0.50 -10.26 16.58
N LYS A 26 1.66 -9.64 16.81
CA LYS A 26 2.42 -8.92 15.78
C LYS A 26 2.73 -9.77 14.56
N ASP A 27 3.05 -11.05 14.75
CA ASP A 27 3.37 -11.97 13.65
C ASP A 27 2.11 -12.33 12.85
N ILE A 28 0.96 -12.47 13.54
CA ILE A 28 -0.33 -12.69 12.89
C ILE A 28 -0.69 -11.48 12.02
N ILE A 29 -0.56 -10.27 12.55
CA ILE A 29 -0.84 -9.03 11.79
C ILE A 29 0.07 -8.93 10.56
N LYS A 30 1.37 -9.19 10.71
CA LYS A 30 2.31 -9.20 9.57
C LYS A 30 1.93 -10.22 8.50
N LEU A 31 1.50 -11.42 8.89
CA LEU A 31 1.01 -12.43 7.93
C LEU A 31 -0.25 -11.97 7.19
N ILE A 32 -1.17 -11.27 7.87
CA ILE A 32 -2.35 -10.69 7.23
C ILE A 32 -1.95 -9.58 6.27
N LEU A 33 -1.07 -8.66 6.68
CA LEU A 33 -0.57 -7.58 5.83
C LEU A 33 0.12 -8.13 4.57
N GLU A 34 0.95 -9.16 4.72
CA GLU A 34 1.55 -9.88 3.59
C GLU A 34 0.50 -10.46 2.65
N PHE A 35 -0.55 -11.09 3.19
CA PHE A 35 -1.65 -11.63 2.38
C PHE A 35 -2.41 -10.54 1.62
N LEU A 36 -2.69 -9.40 2.27
CA LEU A 36 -3.40 -8.28 1.66
C LEU A 36 -2.55 -7.64 0.55
N ALA A 37 -1.25 -7.44 0.79
CA ALA A 37 -0.31 -6.92 -0.20
C ALA A 37 -0.24 -7.80 -1.45
N ASN A 38 -0.10 -9.12 -1.27
CA ASN A 38 -0.02 -10.10 -2.37
C ASN A 38 -1.30 -10.20 -3.22
N ARG A 39 -2.41 -9.62 -2.76
CA ARG A 39 -3.70 -9.56 -3.47
C ARG A 39 -4.10 -8.15 -3.88
N GLU A 40 -3.22 -7.18 -3.71
CA GLU A 40 -3.46 -5.77 -4.02
C GLU A 40 -4.67 -5.19 -3.26
N LEU A 41 -4.96 -5.72 -2.06
CA LEU A 41 -6.06 -5.28 -1.20
C LEU A 41 -5.65 -4.06 -0.37
N ASN A 42 -5.27 -2.99 -1.07
CA ASN A 42 -4.55 -1.86 -0.49
C ASN A 42 -5.35 -1.08 0.57
N ILE A 43 -6.67 -0.96 0.41
CA ILE A 43 -7.54 -0.24 1.37
C ILE A 43 -7.55 -0.99 2.71
N ALA A 44 -7.88 -2.28 2.68
CA ALA A 44 -7.90 -3.12 3.89
C ALA A 44 -6.51 -3.22 4.54
N MET A 45 -5.45 -3.24 3.74
CA MET A 45 -4.07 -3.21 4.25
C MET A 45 -3.81 -1.91 5.01
N LEU A 46 -4.10 -0.76 4.40
CA LEU A 46 -3.90 0.55 5.01
C LEU A 46 -4.72 0.74 6.28
N ASP A 47 -5.97 0.30 6.29
CA ASP A 47 -6.84 0.36 7.46
C ASP A 47 -6.26 -0.47 8.61
N LEU A 48 -5.80 -1.70 8.33
CA LEU A 48 -5.18 -2.55 9.34
C LEU A 48 -3.89 -1.95 9.90
N GLU A 49 -3.04 -1.37 9.05
CA GLU A 49 -1.83 -0.69 9.49
C GLU A 49 -2.15 0.52 10.39
N ARG A 50 -3.18 1.31 10.06
CA ARG A 50 -3.63 2.47 10.84
C ARG A 50 -4.20 2.05 12.20
N GLU A 51 -5.00 1.00 12.24
CA GLU A 51 -5.61 0.51 13.48
C GLU A 51 -4.60 -0.14 14.44
N THR A 52 -3.64 -0.89 13.89
CA THR A 52 -2.68 -1.66 14.70
C THR A 52 -1.36 -0.93 14.96
N GLY A 53 -1.01 0.06 14.13
CA GLY A 53 0.32 0.68 14.10
C GLY A 53 1.42 -0.27 13.63
N ILE A 54 1.08 -1.43 13.07
CA ILE A 54 2.04 -2.44 12.59
C ILE A 54 2.13 -2.35 11.08
N ILE A 55 3.34 -2.13 10.57
CA ILE A 55 3.65 -2.14 9.13
C ILE A 55 4.53 -3.35 8.83
N ASN A 56 4.24 -4.06 7.73
CA ASN A 56 4.99 -5.24 7.31
C ASN A 56 6.13 -4.89 6.32
N HIS A 57 6.90 -3.84 6.63
CA HIS A 57 8.03 -3.39 5.83
C HIS A 57 9.20 -2.97 6.73
N GLN A 58 10.43 -2.96 6.20
CA GLN A 58 11.64 -2.53 6.91
C GLN A 58 12.04 -1.12 6.50
N TYR A 59 11.08 -0.20 6.47
CA TYR A 59 11.34 1.21 6.17
C TYR A 59 11.90 1.93 7.39
N SER A 60 12.81 2.86 7.14
CA SER A 60 13.26 3.87 8.11
C SER A 60 12.12 4.84 8.46
N ASP A 61 12.29 5.58 9.56
CA ASP A 61 11.30 6.58 10.00
C ASP A 61 11.05 7.65 8.92
N ASP A 62 12.10 8.07 8.20
CA ASP A 62 12.01 9.06 7.11
C ASP A 62 11.21 8.51 5.91
N GLU A 63 11.41 7.25 5.55
CA GLU A 63 10.64 6.58 4.48
C GLU A 63 9.17 6.40 4.88
N LEU A 64 8.91 6.06 6.15
CA LEU A 64 7.56 5.97 6.68
C LEU A 64 6.87 7.34 6.71
N PHE A 65 7.60 8.40 7.05
CA PHE A 65 7.08 9.76 7.03
C PHE A 65 6.73 10.19 5.60
N LEU A 66 7.63 9.97 4.63
CA LEU A 66 7.35 10.27 3.22
C LEU A 66 6.13 9.48 2.71
N ARG A 67 6.04 8.19 3.06
CA ARG A 67 4.88 7.36 2.73
C ARG A 67 3.59 7.97 3.28
N GLN A 68 3.61 8.50 4.50
CA GLN A 68 2.45 9.13 5.12
C GLN A 68 2.01 10.39 4.35
N LEU A 69 2.96 11.26 3.98
CA LEU A 69 2.65 12.45 3.17
C LEU A 69 1.95 12.07 1.85
N ILE A 70 2.44 11.02 1.18
CA ILE A 70 1.85 10.52 -0.08
C ILE A 70 0.44 9.95 0.15
N LEU A 71 0.24 9.14 1.20
CA LEU A 71 -1.05 8.53 1.50
C LEU A 71 -2.11 9.53 1.95
N ASP A 72 -1.69 10.65 2.53
CA ASP A 72 -2.57 11.73 2.97
C ASP A 72 -2.79 12.79 1.88
N GLY A 73 -2.22 12.62 0.68
CA GLY A 73 -2.36 13.56 -0.43
C GLY A 73 -1.63 14.90 -0.20
N GLN A 74 -0.66 14.92 0.72
CA GLN A 74 0.17 16.10 1.01
C GLN A 74 1.32 16.21 0.00
N TRP A 75 0.97 16.42 -1.28
CA TRP A 75 1.91 16.35 -2.41
C TRP A 75 3.03 17.40 -2.33
N ASP A 76 2.70 18.64 -1.95
CA ASP A 76 3.68 19.73 -1.82
C ASP A 76 4.69 19.43 -0.71
N ASP A 77 4.21 18.95 0.44
CA ASP A 77 5.06 18.55 1.56
C ASP A 77 5.96 17.37 1.18
N ALA A 78 5.45 16.39 0.41
CA ALA A 78 6.25 15.27 -0.09
C ALA A 78 7.36 15.75 -1.03
N ILE A 79 7.08 16.72 -1.90
CA ILE A 79 8.06 17.35 -2.79
C ILE A 79 9.09 18.16 -2.01
N GLU A 80 8.68 18.89 -0.96
CA GLU A 80 9.58 19.63 -0.09
C GLU A 80 10.51 18.69 0.69
N PHE A 81 9.96 17.62 1.25
CA PHE A 81 10.68 16.64 2.06
C PHE A 81 11.87 16.02 1.31
N VAL A 82 11.73 15.73 0.01
CA VAL A 82 12.81 15.12 -0.80
C VAL A 82 13.79 16.12 -1.40
N GLN A 83 13.59 17.44 -1.26
CA GLN A 83 14.52 18.45 -1.83
C GLN A 83 15.98 18.23 -1.43
N PRO A 84 16.32 17.90 -0.16
CA PRO A 84 17.70 17.65 0.22
C PRO A 84 18.34 16.48 -0.54
N LEU A 85 17.53 15.49 -0.96
CA LEU A 85 18.00 14.31 -1.69
C LEU A 85 18.40 14.61 -3.13
N LYS A 86 17.99 15.75 -3.71
CA LYS A 86 18.34 16.13 -5.09
C LYS A 86 19.83 16.23 -5.36
N GLN A 87 20.62 16.49 -4.32
CA GLN A 87 22.07 16.61 -4.42
C GLN A 87 22.77 15.23 -4.41
N ILE A 88 22.04 14.16 -4.13
CA ILE A 88 22.54 12.80 -4.11
C ILE A 88 22.48 12.23 -5.52
N GLU A 89 23.64 11.88 -6.10
CA GLU A 89 23.74 11.38 -7.48
C GLU A 89 22.90 10.11 -7.74
N LEU A 90 22.69 9.29 -6.71
CA LEU A 90 21.88 8.07 -6.78
C LEU A 90 20.37 8.33 -6.77
N PHE A 91 19.93 9.53 -6.40
CA PHE A 91 18.51 9.85 -6.31
C PHE A 91 18.00 10.41 -7.63
N ASP A 92 17.17 9.63 -8.32
CA ASP A 92 16.47 10.10 -9.52
C ASP A 92 15.29 11.00 -9.15
N HIS A 93 15.62 12.25 -8.85
CA HIS A 93 14.64 13.27 -8.51
C HIS A 93 13.65 13.55 -9.65
N LYS A 94 14.05 13.39 -10.92
CA LYS A 94 13.12 13.61 -12.05
C LYS A 94 12.02 12.56 -12.03
N GLN A 95 12.39 11.28 -11.90
CA GLN A 95 11.44 10.19 -11.81
C GLN A 95 10.52 10.32 -10.59
N PHE A 96 11.08 10.71 -9.44
CA PHE A 96 10.28 10.95 -8.24
C PHE A 96 9.23 12.06 -8.46
N TYR A 97 9.65 13.22 -8.97
CA TYR A 97 8.76 14.36 -9.19
C TYR A 97 7.67 14.04 -10.19
N PHE A 98 8.03 13.40 -11.30
CA PHE A 98 7.06 12.96 -12.29
C PHE A 98 6.02 12.02 -11.69
N THR A 99 6.44 11.07 -10.86
CA THR A 99 5.55 10.11 -10.21
C THR A 99 4.57 10.81 -9.28
N VAL A 100 5.08 11.68 -8.38
CA VAL A 100 4.24 12.42 -7.43
C VAL A 100 3.25 13.34 -8.15
N LEU A 101 3.72 14.16 -9.08
CA LEU A 101 2.87 15.09 -9.83
C LEU A 101 1.81 14.35 -10.67
N LYS A 102 2.15 13.17 -11.20
CA LYS A 102 1.20 12.30 -11.92
C LYS A 102 0.05 11.88 -11.02
N TYR A 103 0.34 11.41 -9.81
CA TYR A 103 -0.72 10.97 -8.90
C TYR A 103 -1.55 12.14 -8.37
N GLN A 104 -0.92 13.30 -8.11
CA GLN A 104 -1.65 14.53 -7.82
C GLN A 104 -2.60 14.92 -8.96
N TYR A 105 -2.15 14.86 -10.22
CA TYR A 105 -3.00 15.13 -11.38
C TYR A 105 -4.18 14.14 -11.46
N LEU A 106 -3.93 12.85 -11.25
CA LEU A 106 -4.98 11.83 -11.26
C LEU A 106 -6.00 12.02 -10.13
N GLU A 107 -5.56 12.41 -8.94
CA GLU A 107 -6.46 12.75 -7.83
C GLU A 107 -7.37 13.92 -8.19
N LEU A 108 -6.80 15.02 -8.72
CA LEU A 108 -7.58 16.19 -9.15
C LEU A 108 -8.57 15.82 -10.27
N LEU A 109 -8.19 14.91 -11.18
CA LEU A 109 -9.07 14.37 -12.23
C LEU A 109 -10.23 13.57 -11.62
N CYS A 110 -9.96 12.69 -10.65
CA CYS A 110 -10.98 11.92 -9.95
C CYS A 110 -11.97 12.82 -9.20
N LEU A 111 -11.47 13.76 -8.40
CA LEU A 111 -12.31 14.73 -7.68
C LEU A 111 -13.23 15.50 -8.63
N LYS A 112 -12.70 15.90 -9.80
CA LYS A 112 -13.47 16.58 -10.83
C LYS A 112 -14.57 15.70 -11.43
N LEU A 113 -14.31 14.42 -11.63
CA LEU A 113 -15.30 13.45 -12.14
C LEU A 113 -16.41 13.20 -11.10
N GLU A 114 -16.04 13.14 -9.82
CA GLU A 114 -16.98 12.89 -8.71
C GLU A 114 -17.85 14.11 -8.37
N ALA A 115 -17.31 15.34 -8.47
CA ALA A 115 -18.02 16.58 -8.13
C ALA A 115 -19.20 16.93 -9.07
N GLY A 116 -19.33 16.26 -10.22
CA GLY A 116 -20.39 16.55 -11.19
C GLY A 116 -20.34 17.99 -11.75
N GLN A 117 -21.42 18.44 -12.40
CA GLN A 117 -21.47 19.78 -13.03
C GLN A 117 -21.72 20.94 -12.06
N HIS A 118 -21.97 20.68 -10.77
CA HIS A 118 -22.59 21.68 -9.89
C HIS A 118 -21.66 22.34 -8.86
N ASP A 119 -20.43 21.86 -8.64
CA ASP A 119 -19.52 22.49 -7.67
C ASP A 119 -18.03 22.31 -8.02
N ASN A 120 -17.67 22.64 -9.26
CA ASN A 120 -16.32 22.41 -9.77
C ASN A 120 -15.39 23.60 -9.49
N GLN A 121 -14.75 23.61 -8.32
CA GLN A 121 -13.73 24.61 -7.98
C GLN A 121 -12.48 24.51 -8.89
N LEU A 122 -12.27 23.36 -9.53
CA LEU A 122 -11.16 23.10 -10.44
C LEU A 122 -11.60 23.22 -11.90
N SER A 123 -11.11 24.23 -12.59
CA SER A 123 -11.41 24.45 -14.01
C SER A 123 -10.70 23.44 -14.91
N VAL A 124 -11.17 23.25 -16.15
CA VAL A 124 -10.48 22.35 -17.10
C VAL A 124 -9.14 22.96 -17.50
N GLU A 125 -9.08 24.27 -17.63
CA GLU A 125 -7.89 25.04 -17.96
C GLU A 125 -6.81 24.89 -16.88
N GLN A 126 -7.18 24.86 -15.60
CA GLN A 126 -6.24 24.61 -14.51
C GLN A 126 -5.62 23.21 -14.58
N LEU A 127 -6.42 22.18 -14.87
CA LEU A 127 -5.91 20.82 -15.06
C LEU A 127 -4.96 20.72 -16.27
N VAL A 128 -5.29 21.42 -17.36
CA VAL A 128 -4.43 21.46 -18.55
C VAL A 128 -3.12 22.20 -18.24
N ALA A 129 -3.15 23.27 -17.44
CA ALA A 129 -1.95 23.95 -16.98
C ALA A 129 -1.05 23.01 -16.14
N TYR A 130 -1.63 22.31 -15.15
CA TYR A 130 -0.91 21.30 -14.37
C TYR A 130 -0.30 20.18 -15.23
N LEU A 131 -1.07 19.69 -16.20
CA LEU A 131 -0.58 18.67 -17.13
C LEU A 131 0.63 19.18 -17.93
N ASN A 132 0.57 20.41 -18.44
CA ASN A 132 1.70 21.00 -19.16
C ASN A 132 2.94 21.18 -18.27
N ASP A 133 2.75 21.59 -17.02
CA ASP A 133 3.85 21.74 -16.06
C ASP A 133 4.51 20.39 -15.74
N LEU A 134 3.74 19.31 -15.73
CA LEU A 134 4.23 17.95 -15.50
C LEU A 134 5.12 17.44 -16.63
N LYS A 135 4.89 17.89 -17.87
CA LYS A 135 5.65 17.46 -19.07
C LYS A 135 7.16 17.62 -18.92
N GLN A 136 7.63 18.66 -18.22
CA GLN A 136 9.06 18.91 -18.05
C GLN A 136 9.78 17.83 -17.20
N TYR A 137 9.02 17.09 -16.40
CA TYR A 137 9.53 16.03 -15.54
C TYR A 137 9.38 14.64 -16.17
N ALA A 138 8.66 14.52 -17.30
CA ALA A 138 8.42 13.25 -17.96
C ALA A 138 9.73 12.58 -18.39
N PRO A 139 9.96 11.30 -18.02
CA PRO A 139 11.12 10.54 -18.47
C PRO A 139 11.15 10.40 -19.99
N THR A 140 9.96 10.21 -20.60
CA THR A 140 9.77 10.11 -22.05
C THR A 140 8.50 10.82 -22.50
N ASP A 141 8.46 11.22 -23.78
CA ASP A 141 7.25 11.79 -24.40
C ASP A 141 6.06 10.80 -24.38
N ASP A 142 6.33 9.49 -24.43
CA ASP A 142 5.29 8.48 -24.43
C ASP A 142 4.67 8.26 -23.05
N ASP A 143 5.44 8.45 -21.97
CA ASP A 143 4.89 8.42 -20.61
C ASP A 143 3.96 9.60 -20.34
N TYR A 144 4.27 10.77 -20.92
CA TYR A 144 3.39 11.94 -20.89
C TYR A 144 2.10 11.71 -21.68
N LYS A 145 2.18 11.13 -22.90
CA LYS A 145 1.00 10.89 -23.76
C LYS A 145 0.00 9.85 -23.23
N LYS A 146 0.40 9.02 -22.26
CA LYS A 146 -0.48 8.02 -21.64
C LYS A 146 -1.35 8.60 -20.52
N LEU A 147 -1.08 9.84 -20.09
CA LEU A 147 -1.92 10.62 -19.18
C LEU A 147 -3.06 11.27 -19.97
#